data_AF-A0A544UAN9-F1
#
_entry.id   AF-A0A544UAN9-F1
#
_cell.length_a   1.000
_cell.length_b   1.000
_cell.length_c   1.000
_cell.angle_alpha   90.00
_cell.angle_beta   90.00
_cell.angle_gamma   90.00
#
_symmetry.space_group_name_H-M   'P 1'
#
loop_
_entity.id
_entity.type
_entity.pdbx_description
1 polymer ?
#
loop_
_entity_poly.entity_id
_entity_poly.type
_entity_poly.pdbx_seq_one_letter_code
_entity_poly.pdbx_strand_id
1 'polypeptide(L)'
;MDIIVYVLIGVYVLLTGIAGLHQWKENGFQIRAFLFVVISISILVTIFLPNKALVLMLLILEFVLLHVLTVAEGLLTNKQLRYSHHIIRFIFHCILLLLVYKFIM
;
A
#
# COMPACT_ATOMS: atom_id res chain seq x y z
N MET A 1 -8.89 -13.40 15.04
CA MET A 1 -9.10 -12.94 13.64
C MET A 1 -7.89 -12.15 13.12
N ASP A 2 -6.98 -11.83 14.01
CA ASP A 2 -5.90 -10.87 13.87
C ASP A 2 -4.83 -11.41 12.91
N ILE A 3 -4.56 -12.72 12.98
CA ILE A 3 -3.68 -13.44 12.04
C ILE A 3 -4.16 -13.28 10.59
N ILE A 4 -5.48 -13.34 10.33
CA ILE A 4 -6.02 -13.17 8.98
C ILE A 4 -5.78 -11.75 8.48
N VAL A 5 -5.92 -10.74 9.35
CA VAL A 5 -5.66 -9.33 9.01
C VAL A 5 -4.17 -9.11 8.71
N TYR A 6 -3.26 -9.67 9.52
CA TYR A 6 -1.82 -9.62 9.26
C TYR A 6 -1.44 -10.31 7.94
N VAL A 7 -2.00 -11.49 7.66
CA VAL A 7 -1.78 -12.20 6.40
C VAL A 7 -2.32 -11.40 5.22
N LEU A 8 -3.51 -10.80 5.33
CA LEU A 8 -4.10 -10.00 4.28
C LEU A 8 -3.25 -8.75 3.96
N ILE A 9 -2.77 -8.04 4.98
CA ILE A 9 -1.86 -6.91 4.80
C ILE A 9 -0.55 -7.38 4.18
N GLY A 10 0.04 -8.45 4.70
CA GLY A 10 1.28 -9.01 4.17
C GLY A 10 1.17 -9.37 2.68
N VAL A 11 0.11 -10.08 2.28
CA VAL A 11 -0.16 -10.43 0.89
C VAL A 11 -0.36 -9.18 0.03
N TYR A 12 -1.17 -8.22 0.49
CA TYR A 12 -1.42 -6.98 -0.24
C TYR A 12 -0.13 -6.20 -0.53
N VAL A 13 0.71 -6.09 0.49
CA VAL A 13 1.96 -5.36 0.46
C VAL A 13 3.00 -6.06 -0.41
N LEU A 14 3.10 -7.39 -0.32
CA LEU A 14 3.99 -8.18 -1.19
C LEU A 14 3.60 -8.03 -2.67
N LEU A 15 2.32 -8.15 -2.99
CA LEU A 15 1.83 -7.96 -4.37
C LEU A 15 2.12 -6.54 -4.88
N THR A 16 1.96 -5.53 -4.02
CA THR A 16 2.25 -4.13 -4.35
C THR A 16 3.74 -3.91 -4.61
N GLY A 17 4.61 -4.49 -3.76
CA GLY A 17 6.06 -4.45 -3.95
C GLY A 17 6.51 -5.18 -5.22
N ILE A 18 5.98 -6.37 -5.49
CA ILE A 18 6.26 -7.13 -6.72
C ILE A 18 5.84 -6.35 -7.96
N ALA A 19 4.68 -5.70 -7.92
CA ALA A 19 4.23 -4.85 -9.03
C ALA A 19 5.21 -3.69 -9.30
N GLY A 20 5.71 -3.03 -8.24
CA GLY A 20 6.76 -2.02 -8.37
C GLY A 20 8.05 -2.56 -8.99
N LEU A 21 8.51 -3.74 -8.56
CA LEU A 21 9.69 -4.40 -9.15
C LEU A 21 9.49 -4.79 -10.62
N HIS A 22 8.31 -5.32 -10.96
CA HIS A 22 7.97 -5.66 -12.33
C HIS A 22 8.00 -4.44 -13.24
N GLN A 23 7.42 -3.34 -12.77
CA GLN A 23 7.38 -2.09 -13.53
C GLN A 23 8.78 -1.50 -13.74
N TRP A 24 9.68 -1.68 -12.77
CA TRP A 24 11.09 -1.31 -12.91
C TRP A 24 11.79 -2.16 -13.98
N LYS A 25 11.52 -3.48 -14.01
CA LYS A 25 12.05 -4.36 -15.05
C LYS A 25 11.58 -3.97 -16.46
N GLU A 26 10.31 -3.60 -16.61
CA GLU A 26 9.72 -3.29 -17.94
C GLU A 26 10.02 -1.88 -18.44
N ASN A 27 9.99 -0.87 -17.57
CA ASN A 27 10.06 0.54 -17.98
C ASN A 27 11.36 1.24 -17.55
N GLY A 28 12.36 0.49 -17.08
CA GLY A 28 13.62 1.02 -16.56
C GLY A 28 13.48 1.65 -15.16
N PHE A 29 14.57 2.23 -14.64
CA PHE A 29 14.56 2.82 -13.30
C PHE A 29 13.62 4.01 -13.22
N GLN A 30 12.56 3.84 -12.43
CA GLN A 30 11.62 4.91 -12.09
C GLN A 30 11.59 5.08 -10.58
N ILE A 31 11.84 6.31 -10.12
CA ILE A 31 11.82 6.65 -8.69
C ILE A 31 10.49 6.26 -8.04
N ARG A 32 9.37 6.36 -8.77
CA ARG A 32 8.04 5.96 -8.27
C ARG A 32 7.94 4.46 -7.98
N ALA A 33 8.42 3.61 -8.91
CA ALA A 33 8.43 2.17 -8.73
C ALA A 33 9.31 1.77 -7.52
N PHE A 34 10.44 2.47 -7.34
CA PHE A 34 11.27 2.31 -6.14
C PHE A 34 10.54 2.71 -4.86
N LEU A 35 9.85 3.86 -4.86
CA LEU A 35 9.05 4.31 -3.71
C LEU A 35 7.91 3.32 -3.37
N PHE A 36 7.29 2.69 -4.37
CA PHE A 36 6.31 1.63 -4.13
C PHE A 36 6.89 0.46 -3.34
N VAL A 37 8.09 0.01 -3.71
CA VAL A 37 8.79 -1.06 -3.01
C VAL A 37 9.18 -0.63 -1.60
N VAL A 38 9.73 0.58 -1.42
CA VAL A 38 10.12 1.10 -0.11
C VAL A 38 8.94 1.21 0.84
N ILE A 39 7.82 1.80 0.39
CA ILE A 39 6.62 1.93 1.22
C ILE A 39 6.05 0.54 1.53
N SER A 40 6.12 -0.40 0.59
CA SER A 40 5.69 -1.78 0.85
C SER A 40 6.52 -2.43 1.96
N ILE A 41 7.85 -2.31 1.90
CA ILE A 41 8.73 -2.83 2.96
C ILE A 41 8.42 -2.13 4.30
N SER A 42 8.18 -0.81 4.28
CA SER A 42 7.78 -0.05 5.49
C SER A 42 6.53 -0.63 6.13
N ILE A 43 5.46 -0.88 5.35
CA ILE A 43 4.21 -1.45 5.87
C ILE A 43 4.44 -2.82 6.51
N LEU A 44 5.28 -3.66 5.89
CA LEU A 44 5.68 -4.95 6.45
C LEU A 44 6.38 -4.80 7.80
N VAL A 45 7.24 -3.80 7.98
CA VAL A 45 7.87 -3.53 9.28
C VAL A 45 6.85 -2.99 10.28
N THR A 46 6.00 -2.05 9.84
CA THR A 46 4.98 -1.39 10.67
C THR A 46 4.05 -2.38 11.35
N ILE A 47 3.60 -3.44 10.67
CA ILE A 47 2.68 -4.43 11.26
C ILE A 47 3.28 -5.25 12.42
N PHE A 48 4.62 -5.37 12.50
CA PHE A 48 5.29 -6.11 13.58
C PHE A 48 5.58 -5.25 14.81
N LEU A 49 5.26 -3.96 14.78
CA LEU A 49 5.47 -3.10 15.93
C LEU A 49 4.54 -3.48 17.11
N PRO A 50 5.05 -3.44 18.34
CA PRO A 50 4.29 -3.84 19.52
C PRO A 50 3.20 -2.83 19.88
N ASN A 51 3.40 -1.54 19.60
CA ASN A 51 2.45 -0.48 19.92
C ASN A 51 1.35 -0.36 18.85
N LYS A 52 0.15 -0.84 19.17
CA LYS A 52 -0.98 -0.92 18.22
C LYS A 52 -1.55 0.43 17.80
N ALA A 53 -1.53 1.43 18.67
CA ALA A 53 -1.95 2.79 18.31
C ALA A 53 -0.98 3.43 17.31
N LEU A 54 0.32 3.19 17.49
CA LEU A 54 1.36 3.63 16.58
C LEU A 54 1.27 2.89 15.23
N VAL A 55 1.02 1.58 15.24
CA VAL A 55 0.79 0.77 14.02
C VAL A 55 -0.35 1.36 13.19
N LEU A 56 -1.49 1.67 13.82
CA LEU A 56 -2.64 2.25 13.10
C LEU A 56 -2.29 3.61 12.49
N MET A 57 -1.63 4.50 13.24
CA MET A 57 -1.22 5.82 12.71
C MET A 57 -0.25 5.69 11.53
N LEU A 58 0.74 4.80 11.61
CA LEU A 58 1.68 4.55 10.53
C LEU A 58 1.01 3.94 9.30
N LEU A 59 0.12 2.96 9.48
CA LEU A 59 -0.62 2.36 8.36
C LEU A 59 -1.50 3.37 7.63
N ILE A 60 -2.15 4.30 8.36
CA ILE A 60 -2.90 5.40 7.73
C ILE A 60 -1.97 6.23 6.86
N LEU A 61 -0.81 6.63 7.39
CA LEU A 61 0.17 7.42 6.64
C LEU A 61 0.68 6.66 5.41
N GLU A 62 1.07 5.40 5.56
CA GLU A 62 1.61 4.57 4.49
C GLU A 62 0.60 4.31 3.38
N PHE A 63 -0.67 4.05 3.71
CA PHE A 63 -1.72 3.89 2.70
C PHE A 63 -2.06 5.19 1.98
N VAL A 64 -2.03 6.32 2.67
CA VAL A 64 -2.17 7.63 2.01
C VAL A 64 -1.02 7.86 1.03
N LEU A 65 0.22 7.60 1.45
CA LEU A 65 1.39 7.73 0.59
C LEU A 65 1.31 6.80 -0.63
N LEU A 66 0.95 5.53 -0.44
CA LEU A 66 0.70 4.59 -1.55
C LEU A 66 -0.37 5.11 -2.50
N HIS A 67 -1.48 5.63 -1.97
CA HIS A 67 -2.56 6.13 -2.79
C HIS A 67 -2.12 7.32 -3.65
N VAL A 68 -1.46 8.31 -3.04
CA VAL A 68 -0.90 9.48 -3.75
C VAL A 68 0.09 9.04 -4.82
N LEU A 69 1.00 8.11 -4.50
CA LEU A 69 1.99 7.60 -5.44
C LEU A 69 1.31 6.89 -6.62
N THR A 70 0.25 6.13 -6.36
CA THR A 70 -0.53 5.45 -7.40
C THR A 70 -1.22 6.45 -8.32
N VAL A 71 -1.83 7.49 -7.77
CA VAL A 71 -2.50 8.54 -8.54
C VAL A 71 -1.47 9.28 -9.40
N ALA A 72 -0.33 9.65 -8.84
CA ALA A 72 0.75 10.31 -9.57
C ALA A 72 1.29 9.42 -10.72
N GLU A 73 1.42 8.13 -10.48
CA GLU A 73 1.83 7.16 -11.51
C GLU A 73 0.80 7.03 -12.63
N GLY A 74 -0.49 6.92 -12.30
CA GLY A 74 -1.57 6.84 -13.28
C GLY A 74 -1.64 8.10 -14.16
N LEU A 75 -1.44 9.28 -13.56
CA LEU A 75 -1.41 10.55 -14.26
C LEU A 75 -0.22 10.63 -15.23
N LEU A 76 0.98 10.23 -14.79
CA LEU A 76 2.23 10.38 -15.56
C LEU A 76 2.40 9.33 -16.67
N THR A 77 1.97 8.09 -16.44
CA THR A 77 2.14 7.00 -17.42
C THR A 77 1.03 6.97 -18.46
N ASN A 78 -0.23 7.16 -18.06
CA ASN A 78 -1.37 7.01 -18.97
C ASN A 78 -1.94 8.36 -19.47
N LYS A 79 -1.45 9.51 -18.97
CA LYS A 79 -2.03 10.85 -19.19
C LYS A 79 -3.52 10.98 -18.83
N GLN A 80 -4.12 9.92 -18.29
CA GLN A 80 -5.52 9.82 -17.90
C GLN A 80 -5.61 9.00 -16.62
N LEU A 81 -6.35 9.53 -15.65
CA LEU A 81 -6.69 8.79 -14.44
C LEU A 81 -7.81 7.80 -14.79
N ARG A 82 -7.51 6.50 -14.77
CA ARG A 82 -8.56 5.48 -14.72
C ARG A 82 -9.16 5.46 -13.32
N TYR A 83 -10.06 6.41 -13.07
CA TYR A 83 -10.69 6.65 -11.77
C TYR A 83 -11.25 5.38 -11.12
N SER A 84 -11.82 4.46 -11.90
CA SER A 84 -12.36 3.19 -11.39
C SER A 84 -11.33 2.37 -10.62
N HIS A 85 -10.11 2.24 -11.12
CA HIS A 85 -9.05 1.46 -10.47
C HIS A 85 -8.51 2.15 -9.21
N HIS A 86 -8.36 3.48 -9.25
CA HIS A 86 -7.87 4.24 -8.10
C HIS A 86 -8.91 4.28 -6.96
N ILE A 87 -10.20 4.41 -7.28
CA ILE A 87 -11.30 4.38 -6.30
C ILE A 87 -11.40 3.00 -5.63
N ILE A 88 -11.32 1.91 -6.41
CA ILE A 88 -11.35 0.55 -5.84
C ILE A 88 -10.16 0.35 -4.89
N ARG A 89 -8.96 0.80 -5.27
CA ARG A 89 -7.78 0.71 -4.40
C ARG A 89 -7.95 1.55 -3.13
N PHE A 90 -8.55 2.73 -3.23
CA PHE A 90 -8.86 3.57 -2.06
C PHE A 90 -9.84 2.90 -1.10
N ILE A 91 -10.94 2.36 -1.62
CA ILE A 91 -11.92 1.60 -0.83
C ILE A 91 -11.25 0.42 -0.14
N PHE A 92 -10.35 -0.29 -0.84
CA PHE A 92 -9.61 -1.39 -0.26
C PHE A 92 -8.70 -0.97 0.91
N HIS A 93 -7.99 0.16 0.79
CA HIS A 93 -7.23 0.73 1.91
C HIS A 93 -8.14 1.08 3.10
N CYS A 94 -9.31 1.68 2.88
CA CYS A 94 -10.26 1.97 3.94
C CYS A 94 -10.75 0.70 4.66
N ILE A 95 -11.05 -0.36 3.90
CA ILE A 95 -11.44 -1.65 4.47
C ILE A 95 -10.31 -2.24 5.31
N LEU A 96 -9.07 -2.23 4.79
CA LEU A 96 -7.90 -2.69 5.54
C LEU A 96 -7.72 -1.93 6.86
N LEU A 97 -7.85 -0.60 6.84
CA LEU A 97 -7.75 0.22 8.05
C LEU A 97 -8.85 -0.10 9.06
N LEU A 98 -10.09 -0.31 8.61
CA LEU A 98 -11.19 -0.71 9.49
C LEU A 98 -10.96 -2.10 10.09
N LEU A 99 -10.40 -3.03 9.32
CA LEU A 99 -10.03 -4.36 9.82
C LEU A 99 -8.93 -4.28 10.87
N VAL A 100 -7.90 -3.46 10.64
CA VAL A 100 -6.84 -3.22 11.64
C VAL A 100 -7.43 -2.61 12.91
N TYR A 101 -8.25 -1.56 12.77
CA TYR A 101 -8.87 -0.91 13.92
C TYR A 101 -9.76 -1.88 14.74
N LYS A 102 -10.50 -2.77 14.07
CA LYS A 102 -11.44 -3.68 14.74
C LYS A 102 -10.80 -4.95 15.31
N PHE A 103 -9.74 -5.46 14.68
CA PHE A 103 -9.19 -6.79 14.99
C PHE A 103 -7.74 -6.75 15.48
N ILE A 104 -7.07 -5.60 15.47
CA ILE A 104 -5.69 -5.45 15.96
C ILE A 104 -5.60 -4.47 17.13
N MET A 105 -6.50 -3.48 17.19
CA MET A 105 -6.65 -2.55 18.32
C MET A 105 -7.60 -3.11 19.38
#